data_AF-A0A2U0S909-F1
#
_entry.id   AF-A0A2U0S909-F1
#
_cell.length_a   1.000
_cell.length_b   1.000
_cell.length_c   1.000
_cell.angle_alpha   90.00
_cell.angle_beta   90.00
_cell.angle_gamma   90.00
#
_symmetry.space_group_name_H-M   'P 1'
#
loop_
_entity.id
_entity.type
_entity.pdbx_description
1 polymer ?
#
loop_
_entity_poly.entity_id
_entity_poly.type
_entity_poly.pdbx_seq_one_letter_code
_entity_poly.pdbx_strand_id
1 'polypeptide(L)' 'MLSKELAAKVKGQISEQTVSEMVEHFFRHGNTFLLLELLSLRKEVESLREELNQSDDKQNALRRMLIK' A
#
# COMPACT_ATOMS: atom_id res chain seq x y z
N MET A 1 -13.66 -7.94 21.83
CA MET A 1 -13.82 -8.48 20.45
C MET A 1 -13.72 -7.30 19.51
N LEU A 2 -12.92 -7.44 18.45
CA LEU A 2 -12.61 -6.37 17.49
C LEU A 2 -13.86 -5.68 16.92
N SER A 3 -14.93 -6.42 16.67
CA SER A 3 -16.23 -5.90 16.21
C SER A 3 -16.88 -4.93 17.20
N LYS A 4 -16.80 -5.19 18.51
CA LYS A 4 -17.34 -4.28 19.55
C LYS A 4 -16.54 -2.99 19.67
N GLU A 5 -15.21 -3.08 19.54
CA GLU A 5 -14.32 -1.92 19.55
C GLU A 5 -14.56 -1.04 18.31
N LEU A 6 -14.72 -1.65 17.14
CA LEU A 6 -15.03 -0.93 15.90
C LEU A 6 -16.44 -0.34 15.92
N ALA A 7 -17.43 -1.04 16.46
CA ALA A 7 -18.79 -0.54 16.63
C ALA A 7 -18.82 0.74 17.50
N ALA A 8 -18.07 0.74 18.61
CA ALA A 8 -17.91 1.93 19.44
C ALA A 8 -17.22 3.08 18.70
N LYS A 9 -16.24 2.76 17.84
CA LYS A 9 -15.49 3.76 17.06
C LYS A 9 -16.34 4.43 15.97
N VAL A 10 -17.27 3.71 15.37
CA VAL A 10 -18.20 4.25 14.36
C VAL A 10 -19.41 4.96 14.98
N LYS A 11 -19.52 5.02 16.31
CA LYS A 11 -20.53 5.82 17.05
C LYS A 11 -21.98 5.67 16.53
N GLY A 12 -22.35 4.45 16.11
CA GLY A 12 -23.70 4.18 15.58
C GLY A 12 -23.99 4.76 14.19
N GLN A 13 -22.99 5.30 13.48
CA GLN A 13 -23.12 5.68 12.07
C GLN A 13 -23.37 4.46 11.17
N ILE A 14 -23.02 3.28 11.66
CA ILE A 14 -23.21 1.98 11.00
C ILE A 14 -23.72 1.00 12.05
N SER A 15 -24.57 0.07 11.65
CA SER A 15 -25.13 -0.93 12.56
C SER A 15 -24.05 -1.87 13.11
N GLU A 16 -24.21 -2.36 14.33
CA GLU A 16 -23.28 -3.35 14.91
C GLU A 16 -23.20 -4.63 14.08
N GLN A 17 -24.32 -5.03 13.46
CA GLN A 17 -24.37 -6.17 12.55
C GLN A 17 -23.46 -5.94 11.34
N THR A 18 -23.55 -4.77 10.71
CA THR A 18 -22.70 -4.40 9.56
C THR A 18 -21.22 -4.37 9.95
N VAL A 19 -20.88 -3.88 11.15
CA VAL A 19 -19.51 -3.92 11.66
C VAL A 19 -19.03 -5.36 11.85
N SER A 20 -19.88 -6.23 12.41
CA SER A 20 -19.54 -7.65 12.60
C SER A 20 -19.31 -8.36 11.27
N GLU A 21 -20.18 -8.15 10.29
CA GLU A 21 -20.06 -8.72 8.94
C GLU A 21 -18.77 -8.26 8.24
N MET A 22 -18.45 -6.97 8.32
CA MET A 22 -17.19 -6.43 7.76
C MET A 22 -15.95 -7.03 8.43
N VAL A 23 -15.96 -7.16 9.76
CA VAL A 23 -14.84 -7.78 10.49
C VAL A 23 -14.68 -9.24 10.07
N GLU A 24 -15.78 -9.98 9.94
CA GLU A 24 -15.73 -11.37 9.49
C GLU A 24 -15.24 -11.50 8.04
N HIS A 25 -15.71 -10.63 7.14
CA HIS A 25 -15.20 -10.55 5.77
C HIS A 25 -13.69 -10.24 5.74
N PHE A 26 -13.21 -9.34 6.60
CA PHE A 26 -11.79 -9.06 6.73
C PHE A 26 -11.00 -10.27 7.24
N PHE A 27 -11.51 -11.04 8.20
CA PHE A 27 -10.82 -12.27 8.62
C PHE A 27 -10.80 -13.34 7.51
N ARG A 28 -11.86 -13.44 6.70
CA ARG A 28 -11.93 -14.41 5.60
C ARG A 28 -11.09 -14.03 4.39
N HIS A 29 -11.04 -12.74 4.04
CA HIS A 29 -10.50 -12.28 2.76
C HIS A 29 -9.43 -11.18 2.89
N GLY A 30 -9.29 -10.57 4.07
CA GLY A 30 -8.37 -9.47 4.31
C GLY A 30 -6.92 -9.84 4.06
N ASN A 31 -6.50 -11.08 4.36
CA ASN A 31 -5.14 -11.54 4.06
C ASN A 31 -4.84 -11.53 2.55
N THR A 32 -5.80 -11.92 1.71
CA THR A 32 -5.65 -11.87 0.25
C THR A 32 -5.58 -10.44 -0.24
N PHE A 33 -6.44 -9.57 0.28
CA PHE A 33 -6.41 -8.13 -0.02
C PHE A 33 -5.04 -7.52 0.34
N LEU A 34 -4.56 -7.75 1.56
CA LEU A 34 -3.26 -7.26 2.04
C LEU A 34 -2.10 -7.79 1.20
N LEU A 35 -2.16 -9.06 0.76
CA LEU A 35 -1.14 -9.63 -0.12
C LEU A 35 -1.10 -8.90 -1.48
N LEU A 36 -2.25 -8.62 -2.08
CA LEU A 36 -2.32 -7.89 -3.35
C LEU A 36 -1.78 -6.47 -3.23
N GLU A 37 -2.14 -5.76 -2.16
CA GLU A 37 -1.61 -4.42 -1.85
C GLU A 37 -0.09 -4.45 -1.67
N LEU A 38 0.44 -5.44 -0.95
CA LEU A 38 1.89 -5.60 -0.75
C LEU A 38 2.62 -5.86 -2.08
N LEU A 39 2.03 -6.66 -2.97
CA LEU A 39 2.60 -6.92 -4.29
C LEU A 39 2.58 -5.68 -5.17
N SER A 40 1.51 -4.87 -5.11
CA SER A 40 1.44 -3.59 -5.81
C SER A 40 2.52 -2.63 -5.32
N LEU A 41 2.63 -2.47 -4.00
CA LEU A 41 3.62 -1.60 -3.38
C LEU A 41 5.06 -2.02 -3.73
N ARG A 42 5.33 -3.33 -3.78
CA ARG A 42 6.64 -3.84 -4.22
C ARG A 42 6.98 -3.36 -5.64
N LYS A 43 6.03 -3.46 -6.57
CA LYS A 43 6.23 -3.03 -7.97
C LYS A 43 6.44 -1.53 -8.07
N GLU A 44 5.70 -0.74 -7.31
CA GLU A 44 5.89 0.72 -7.28
C GLU A 44 7.29 1.09 -6.78
N VAL A 45 7.75 0.44 -5.71
CA VAL A 45 9.11 0.65 -5.19
C VAL A 45 10.18 0.23 -6.20
N GLU A 46 9.98 -0.87 -6.92
CA GLU A 46 10.88 -1.30 -8.00
C GLU A 46 10.94 -0.26 -9.13
N SER A 47 9.79 0.25 -9.60
CA SER A 47 9.71 1.31 -10.62
C SER A 47 10.45 2.58 -10.17
N LEU A 48 10.21 3.03 -8.94
CA LEU A 48 10.87 4.21 -8.39
C LEU A 48 12.39 4.05 -8.30
N ARG A 49 12.88 2.84 -7.98
CA ARG A 49 14.32 2.54 -7.97
C ARG A 49 14.91 2.56 -9.38
N GLU A 50 14.19 2.04 -10.37
CA GLU A 50 14.63 2.07 -11.77
C GLU A 50 14.69 3.50 -12.30
N GLU A 51 13.69 4.33 -12.01
CA GLU A 51 13.67 5.74 -12.39
C GLU A 51 14.84 6.52 -11.76
N LEU A 52 15.15 6.26 -10.49
CA LEU A 52 16.28 6.87 -9.80
C LEU A 52 17.61 6.48 -10.45
N ASN A 53 17.82 5.18 -10.72
CA ASN A 53 19.04 4.70 -11.37
C ASN A 53 19.22 5.31 -12.78
N GLN A 54 18.14 5.42 -13.55
CA GLN A 54 18.18 6.05 -14.87
C GLN A 54 18.50 7.55 -14.79
N SER A 55 18.04 8.24 -13.74
CA SER A 55 18.38 9.64 -13.49
C SER A 55 19.87 9.81 -13.21
N ASP A 56 20.42 8.97 -12.33
CA ASP A 56 21.84 8.99 -11.97
C ASP A 56 22.74 8.69 -13.18
N ASP A 57 22.36 7.72 -14.01
CA ASP A 57 23.10 7.39 -15.23
C ASP A 57 23.10 8.56 -16.23
N LYS A 58 21.96 9.25 -16.39
CA LYS A 58 21.87 10.45 -17.25
C LYS A 58 22.75 11.58 -16.72
N GLN A 59 22.75 11.83 -15.40
CA GLN A 59 23.61 12.85 -14.80
C GLN A 59 25.10 12.52 -14.96
N ASN A 60 25.47 11.25 -14.78
CA ASN A 60 26.85 10.79 -14.95
C ASN A 60 27.30 10.86 -16.43
N ALA A 61 26.41 10.57 -17.38
CA ALA A 61 26.69 10.75 -18.80
C ALA A 61 26.93 12.24 -19.16
N LEU A 62 26.08 13.15 -18.68
CA LEU A 62 26.24 14.59 -18.89
C LEU A 62 27.55 15.13 -18.29
N ARG A 63 27.88 14.73 -17.05
CA ARG A 63 29.17 15.11 -16.42
C ARG A 63 30.37 14.68 -17.25
N ARG A 64 30.36 13.46 -17.81
CA ARG A 64 31.45 12.97 -18.68
C ARG A 64 31.58 13.76 -19.99
N MET A 65 30.49 14.28 -20.53
CA MET A 65 30.52 15.11 -21.76
C MET A 65 31.06 16.52 -21.52
N LEU A 66 30.83 17.10 -20.34
CA LEU A 66 31.26 18.47 -20.00
C LEU A 66 32.74 18.59 -19.58
N ILE A 67 33.41 17.47 -19.30
CA ILE A 67 34.82 17.42 -18.86
C ILE A 67 35.78 17.09 -20.02
N LYS A 68 35.25 16.90 -21.25
CA LYS A 68 36.02 16.82 -22.50
C LYS A 68 36.04 18.17 -23.21
#